data_AF-A0A2T2NGD3-F1
#
_entry.id   AF-A0A2T2NGD3-F1
#
_cell.length_a   1.000
_cell.length_b   1.000
_cell.length_c   1.000
_cell.angle_alpha   90.00
_cell.angle_beta   90.00
_cell.angle_gamma   90.00
#
_symmetry.space_group_name_H-M   'P 1'
#
loop_
_entity.id
_entity.type
_entity.pdbx_description
1 polymer ?
#
loop_
_entity_poly.entity_id
_entity_poly.type
_entity_poly.pdbx_seq_one_letter_code
_entity_poly.pdbx_strand_id
1 'polypeptide(L)'
;LCIAVYAALPDDNHSPITDNGVIGYIGFLVIVAQFTIAGLPILRYNDWGVILITSFGTFLVQTVGALPQWRVEKLLLKRSVTKYIAITSGNGPRHVMIVMGSGNAIDLEQLASPIFPRSSRAWEKIRFFSYLKKDIIGYWITLLTLSVQTHAWRLTLLISVAGIKMHTWYLLSVDLLGMFQNALIAEISRDPRKRHLPLTKIDFITTTKVMDGLMDLEVTFTGFGRSLIGEFFPGELKRKEKQWWE
;
A
#
# COMPACT_ATOMS: atom_id res chain seq x y z
N LEU A 1 18.07 -19.93 -11.19
CA LEU A 1 17.53 -18.58 -11.47
C LEU A 1 16.12 -18.76 -12.02
N CYS A 2 15.16 -18.02 -11.48
CA CYS A 2 13.78 -18.03 -11.89
C CYS A 2 13.41 -16.60 -12.28
N ILE A 3 13.15 -16.38 -13.56
CA ILE A 3 12.79 -15.07 -14.10
C ILE A 3 11.31 -15.12 -14.50
N ALA A 4 10.50 -14.27 -13.88
CA ALA A 4 9.11 -14.10 -14.24
C ALA A 4 8.95 -12.76 -14.98
N VAL A 5 8.49 -12.82 -16.23
CA VAL A 5 8.30 -11.64 -17.07
C VAL A 5 6.82 -11.30 -17.12
N TYR A 6 6.51 -10.05 -16.76
CA TYR A 6 5.16 -9.51 -16.75
C TYR A 6 5.08 -8.32 -17.70
N ALA A 7 4.02 -8.26 -18.51
CA ALA A 7 3.62 -7.01 -19.16
C ALA A 7 2.54 -6.33 -18.32
N ALA A 8 2.70 -5.03 -18.14
CA ALA A 8 1.59 -4.19 -17.77
C ALA A 8 0.66 -4.06 -18.98
N LEU A 9 -0.63 -4.35 -18.80
CA LEU A 9 -1.66 -4.03 -19.78
C LEU A 9 -1.95 -2.52 -19.76
N PRO A 10 -2.44 -1.93 -20.86
CA PRO A 10 -2.99 -0.60 -20.83
C PRO A 10 -4.18 -0.58 -19.85
N ASP A 11 -4.10 0.25 -18.81
CA ASP A 11 -5.20 0.48 -17.87
C ASP A 11 -6.38 1.06 -18.65
N ASP A 12 -7.46 0.30 -18.78
CA ASP A 12 -8.75 0.84 -19.13
C ASP A 12 -9.13 1.78 -17.99
N ASN A 13 -9.33 3.06 -18.31
CA ASN A 13 -9.57 4.16 -17.35
C ASN A 13 -10.85 3.99 -16.49
N HIS A 14 -11.43 2.79 -16.48
CA HIS A 14 -12.67 2.38 -15.84
C HIS A 14 -12.51 1.64 -14.52
N SER A 15 -11.31 1.27 -14.07
CA SER A 15 -11.17 0.67 -12.74
C SER A 15 -11.40 1.75 -11.67
N PRO A 16 -12.51 1.71 -10.89
CA PRO A 16 -12.74 2.70 -9.86
C PRO A 16 -11.67 2.53 -8.80
N ILE A 17 -11.08 3.65 -8.38
CA ILE A 17 -10.00 3.81 -7.39
C ILE A 17 -10.32 3.19 -6.00
N THR A 18 -11.52 2.66 -5.85
CA THR A 18 -12.07 2.05 -4.65
C THR A 18 -13.24 1.19 -5.12
N ASP A 19 -12.97 -0.02 -5.59
CA ASP A 19 -14.00 -1.05 -5.53
C ASP A 19 -14.22 -1.35 -4.04
N ASN A 20 -15.10 -0.56 -3.42
CA ASN A 20 -15.62 -0.74 -2.06
C ASN A 20 -16.49 -1.99 -2.00
N GLY A 21 -16.00 -3.11 -2.54
CA GLY A 21 -16.72 -4.37 -2.60
C GLY A 21 -16.89 -4.97 -1.21
N VAL A 22 -16.83 -6.29 -1.15
CA VAL A 22 -17.09 -7.10 0.05
C VAL A 22 -16.32 -6.62 1.30
N ILE A 23 -15.10 -6.09 1.15
CA ILE A 23 -14.26 -5.64 2.28
C ILE A 23 -14.84 -4.40 2.96
N GLY A 24 -15.35 -3.43 2.18
CA GLY A 24 -16.00 -2.24 2.74
C GLY A 24 -17.27 -2.59 3.51
N TYR A 25 -18.04 -3.54 2.97
CA TYR A 25 -19.24 -4.07 3.63
C TYR A 25 -18.91 -4.83 4.92
N ILE A 26 -17.88 -5.69 4.91
CA ILE A 26 -17.39 -6.38 6.13
C ILE A 26 -16.97 -5.35 7.18
N GLY A 27 -16.22 -4.31 6.79
CA GLY A 27 -15.80 -3.27 7.72
C GLY A 27 -16.99 -2.53 8.34
N PHE A 28 -17.99 -2.19 7.54
CA PHE A 28 -19.22 -1.58 8.04
C PHE A 28 -19.98 -2.50 9.02
N LEU A 29 -20.12 -3.78 8.68
CA LEU A 29 -20.77 -4.76 9.56
C LEU A 29 -20.04 -4.92 10.91
N VAL A 30 -18.72 -4.93 10.91
CA VAL A 30 -17.95 -5.02 12.16
C VAL A 30 -18.12 -3.77 13.00
N ILE A 31 -18.14 -2.57 12.40
CA ILE A 31 -18.45 -1.34 13.14
C ILE A 31 -19.83 -1.45 13.80
N VAL A 32 -20.86 -1.88 13.06
CA VAL A 32 -22.20 -2.08 13.64
C VAL A 32 -22.19 -3.08 14.79
N ALA A 33 -21.46 -4.19 14.66
CA ALA A 33 -21.30 -5.17 15.73
C ALA A 33 -20.58 -4.58 16.97
N GLN A 34 -19.53 -3.79 16.77
CA GLN A 34 -18.81 -3.11 17.85
C GLN A 34 -19.70 -2.13 18.62
N PHE A 35 -20.50 -1.32 17.91
CA PHE A 35 -21.46 -0.41 18.55
C PHE A 35 -22.56 -1.16 19.29
N THR A 36 -22.99 -2.33 18.78
CA THR A 36 -23.98 -3.17 19.45
C THR A 36 -23.44 -3.71 20.78
N ILE A 37 -22.22 -4.27 20.78
CA ILE A 37 -21.57 -4.77 22.00
C ILE A 37 -21.30 -3.62 22.99
N ALA A 38 -20.85 -2.47 22.50
CA ALA A 38 -20.59 -1.28 23.31
C ALA A 38 -21.87 -0.65 23.89
N GLY A 39 -23.04 -0.91 23.29
CA GLY A 39 -24.35 -0.45 23.79
C GLY A 39 -24.95 -1.30 24.90
N LEU A 40 -24.52 -2.56 25.06
CA LEU A 40 -25.03 -3.47 26.11
C LEU A 40 -24.81 -2.95 27.54
N PRO A 41 -23.66 -2.37 27.91
CA PRO A 41 -23.43 -1.79 29.24
C PRO A 41 -24.38 -0.64 29.59
N ILE A 42 -24.82 0.15 28.61
CA ILE A 42 -25.79 1.24 28.82
C ILE A 42 -27.12 0.65 29.27
N LEU A 43 -27.62 -0.36 28.54
CA LEU A 43 -28.93 -0.98 28.78
C LEU A 43 -28.98 -1.74 30.11
N ARG A 44 -27.85 -2.32 30.54
CA ARG A 44 -27.82 -3.20 31.72
C ARG A 44 -27.32 -2.52 33.00
N TYR A 45 -26.36 -1.61 32.88
CA TYR A 45 -25.62 -1.04 34.01
C TYR A 45 -25.66 0.49 34.05
N ASN A 46 -26.30 1.14 33.07
CA ASN A 46 -26.31 2.60 32.89
C ASN A 46 -24.88 3.20 32.82
N ASP A 47 -23.92 2.40 32.32
CA ASP A 47 -22.54 2.82 32.12
C ASP A 47 -22.36 3.30 30.67
N TRP A 48 -22.02 4.58 30.54
CA TRP A 48 -21.83 5.27 29.27
C TRP A 48 -20.37 5.24 28.81
N GLY A 49 -19.44 4.77 29.65
CA GLY A 49 -18.00 4.85 29.38
C GLY A 49 -17.62 4.09 28.12
N VAL A 50 -18.09 2.84 27.98
CA VAL A 50 -17.72 1.96 26.86
C VAL A 50 -18.19 2.53 25.52
N ILE A 51 -19.46 2.97 25.43
CA ILE A 51 -19.99 3.54 24.18
C ILE A 51 -19.32 4.85 23.80
N LEU A 52 -18.98 5.71 24.76
CA LEU A 52 -18.34 6.99 24.51
C LEU A 52 -16.93 6.78 23.94
N ILE A 53 -16.17 5.85 24.53
CA ILE A 53 -14.83 5.48 24.06
C ILE A 53 -14.89 4.90 22.65
N THR A 54 -15.79 3.95 22.39
CA THR A 54 -15.94 3.35 21.06
C THR A 54 -16.39 4.37 20.01
N SER A 55 -17.32 5.26 20.36
CA SER A 55 -17.81 6.30 19.44
C SER A 55 -16.72 7.31 19.10
N PHE A 56 -16.01 7.81 20.11
CA PHE A 56 -14.95 8.79 19.94
C PHE A 56 -13.76 8.18 19.20
N GLY A 57 -13.35 6.96 19.54
CA GLY A 57 -12.31 6.21 18.83
C GLY A 57 -12.66 5.98 17.36
N THR A 58 -13.90 5.60 17.05
CA THR A 58 -14.36 5.40 15.67
C THR A 58 -14.31 6.71 14.88
N PHE A 59 -14.81 7.81 15.45
CA PHE A 59 -14.77 9.12 14.80
C PHE A 59 -13.34 9.58 14.51
N LEU A 60 -12.45 9.42 15.48
CA LEU A 60 -11.04 9.70 15.37
C LEU A 60 -10.40 8.91 14.22
N VAL A 61 -10.64 7.59 14.14
CA VAL A 61 -10.09 6.74 13.06
C VAL A 61 -10.63 7.14 11.69
N GLN A 62 -11.92 7.45 11.58
CA GLN A 62 -12.51 7.87 10.29
C GLN A 62 -11.95 9.22 9.83
N THR A 63 -11.72 10.14 10.76
CA THR A 63 -11.08 11.43 10.45
C THR A 63 -9.67 11.19 9.90
N VAL A 64 -8.89 10.29 10.51
CA VAL A 64 -7.54 9.93 10.04
C VAL A 64 -7.58 9.27 8.66
N GLY A 65 -8.51 8.34 8.43
CA GLY A 65 -8.68 7.67 7.15
C GLY A 65 -9.12 8.62 6.02
N ALA A 66 -9.86 9.67 6.36
CA ALA A 66 -10.34 10.68 5.41
C ALA A 66 -9.28 11.74 5.03
N LEU A 67 -8.10 11.76 5.66
CA LEU A 67 -7.08 12.76 5.29
C LEU A 67 -6.68 12.59 3.82
N PRO A 68 -6.68 13.69 3.05
CA PRO A 68 -6.30 13.65 1.64
C PRO A 68 -4.84 13.25 1.44
N GLN A 69 -3.99 13.45 2.46
CA GLN A 69 -2.58 13.07 2.44
C GLN A 69 -2.36 11.58 2.16
N TRP A 70 -3.18 10.68 2.71
CA TRP A 70 -3.02 9.24 2.43
C TRP A 70 -3.27 8.91 0.97
N ARG A 71 -4.22 9.59 0.33
CA ARG A 71 -4.49 9.45 -1.10
C ARG A 71 -3.35 10.03 -1.92
N VAL A 72 -2.80 11.16 -1.49
CA VAL A 72 -1.65 11.81 -2.14
C VAL A 72 -0.43 10.90 -2.11
N GLU A 73 -0.05 10.40 -0.93
CA GLU A 73 1.16 9.60 -0.76
C GLU A 73 1.03 8.19 -1.36
N LYS A 74 -0.14 7.55 -1.24
CA LYS A 74 -0.30 6.16 -1.66
C LYS A 74 -0.84 5.98 -3.08
N LEU A 75 -1.52 6.98 -3.66
CA LEU A 75 -2.25 6.82 -4.93
C LEU A 75 -1.79 7.77 -6.05
N LEU A 76 -0.85 8.68 -5.82
CA LEU A 76 -0.35 9.57 -6.88
C LEU A 76 0.84 8.98 -7.60
N LEU A 77 0.54 8.17 -8.60
CA LEU A 77 1.55 7.61 -9.47
C LEU A 77 1.43 8.28 -10.84
N LYS A 78 2.57 8.68 -11.40
CA LYS A 78 2.63 9.09 -12.80
C LYS A 78 2.26 7.87 -13.64
N ARG A 79 1.10 7.93 -14.29
CA ARG A 79 0.70 6.98 -15.33
C ARG A 79 1.36 7.42 -16.63
N SER A 80 1.83 6.45 -17.39
CA SER A 80 2.54 6.59 -18.67
C SER A 80 4.07 6.75 -18.56
N VAL A 81 4.74 5.66 -18.19
CA VAL A 81 6.15 5.48 -18.51
C VAL A 81 6.35 4.13 -19.19
N THR A 82 6.98 4.10 -20.37
CA THR A 82 7.41 2.89 -21.08
C THR A 82 8.74 2.39 -20.52
N LYS A 83 8.86 2.34 -19.18
CA LYS A 83 10.10 1.92 -18.51
C LYS A 83 10.03 0.42 -18.22
N TYR A 84 11.16 -0.23 -18.42
CA TYR A 84 11.41 -1.61 -18.02
C TYR A 84 12.05 -1.61 -16.63
N ILE A 85 11.47 -2.38 -15.70
CA ILE A 85 11.95 -2.44 -14.32
C ILE A 85 12.16 -3.90 -13.95
N ALA A 86 13.37 -4.22 -13.46
CA ALA A 86 13.68 -5.50 -12.86
C ALA A 86 13.65 -5.36 -11.33
N ILE A 87 12.87 -6.19 -10.67
CA ILE A 87 12.76 -6.26 -9.21
C ILE A 87 13.53 -7.49 -8.74
N THR A 88 14.54 -7.24 -7.93
CA THR A 88 15.39 -8.24 -7.29
C THR A 88 15.19 -8.20 -5.78
N SER A 89 15.37 -9.35 -5.10
CA SER A 89 15.30 -9.42 -3.63
C SER A 89 16.58 -8.91 -2.93
N GLY A 90 17.55 -8.40 -3.69
CA GLY A 90 18.92 -8.08 -3.28
C GLY A 90 19.94 -8.67 -4.26
N ASN A 91 21.22 -8.68 -3.88
CA ASN A 91 22.32 -9.18 -4.73
C ASN A 91 22.23 -10.71 -4.94
N GLY A 92 22.45 -11.16 -6.17
CA GLY A 92 22.43 -12.59 -6.54
C GLY A 92 21.10 -13.33 -6.25
N PRO A 93 19.93 -12.76 -6.57
CA PRO A 93 18.65 -13.33 -6.16
C PRO A 93 18.31 -14.59 -6.96
N ARG A 94 17.65 -15.58 -6.33
CA ARG A 94 17.14 -16.75 -7.07
C ARG A 94 15.92 -16.43 -7.93
N HIS A 95 15.21 -15.35 -7.61
CA HIS A 95 14.00 -14.91 -8.29
C HIS A 95 14.14 -13.47 -8.76
N VAL A 96 13.86 -13.23 -10.04
CA VAL A 96 13.83 -11.91 -10.66
C VAL A 96 12.45 -11.71 -11.27
N MET A 97 11.83 -10.58 -10.98
CA MET A 97 10.58 -10.18 -11.60
C MET A 97 10.84 -9.02 -12.55
N ILE A 98 10.60 -9.23 -13.84
CA ILE A 98 10.75 -8.20 -14.86
C ILE A 98 9.36 -7.68 -15.20
N VAL A 99 9.18 -6.37 -15.08
CA VAL A 99 7.93 -5.69 -15.42
C VAL A 99 8.17 -4.79 -16.63
N MET A 100 7.43 -5.07 -17.69
CA MET A 100 7.45 -4.29 -18.93
C MET A 100 6.33 -3.26 -18.94
N GLY A 101 6.69 -1.98 -19.03
CA GLY A 101 5.73 -0.88 -19.08
C GLY A 101 5.11 -0.70 -20.47
N SER A 102 3.82 -0.98 -20.62
CA SER A 102 3.07 -0.77 -21.87
C SER A 102 2.36 0.59 -21.93
N GLY A 103 3.11 1.68 -21.72
CA GLY A 103 2.63 3.06 -21.96
C GLY A 103 1.54 3.60 -21.03
N ASN A 104 0.89 2.79 -20.19
CA ASN A 104 -0.10 3.23 -19.20
C ASN A 104 0.10 2.60 -17.81
N ALA A 105 1.26 1.97 -17.59
CA ALA A 105 1.62 1.39 -16.31
C ALA A 105 1.97 2.46 -15.26
N ILE A 106 1.77 2.10 -14.00
CA ILE A 106 2.30 2.82 -12.83
C ILE A 106 3.82 2.71 -12.81
N ASP A 107 4.51 3.83 -12.59
CA ASP A 107 5.96 3.85 -12.39
C ASP A 107 6.34 3.25 -11.02
N LEU A 108 6.85 2.02 -11.03
CA LEU A 108 7.22 1.29 -9.80
C LEU A 108 8.45 1.88 -9.11
N GLU A 109 9.33 2.58 -9.82
CA GLU A 109 10.48 3.26 -9.22
C GLU A 109 10.02 4.49 -8.41
N GLN A 110 9.04 5.23 -8.92
CA GLN A 110 8.40 6.31 -8.16
C GLN A 110 7.59 5.76 -6.98
N LEU A 111 6.97 4.59 -7.11
CA LEU A 111 6.30 3.91 -6.00
C LEU A 111 7.29 3.50 -4.90
N ALA A 112 8.49 3.06 -5.27
CA ALA A 112 9.56 2.71 -4.34
C ALA A 112 10.29 3.94 -3.77
N SER A 113 10.19 5.08 -4.45
CA SER A 113 10.82 6.33 -4.02
C SER A 113 10.00 6.98 -2.90
N PRO A 114 10.61 7.41 -1.79
CA PRO A 114 9.90 8.19 -0.79
C PRO A 114 9.49 9.54 -1.38
N ILE A 115 8.19 9.73 -1.62
CA ILE A 115 7.63 11.03 -1.99
C ILE A 115 7.47 11.83 -0.70
N PHE A 116 8.33 12.82 -0.49
CA PHE A 116 8.18 13.72 0.65
C PHE A 116 6.98 14.66 0.43
N PRO A 117 6.19 14.97 1.48
CA PRO A 117 5.03 15.86 1.40
C PRO A 117 5.38 17.29 0.98
N ARG A 118 6.67 17.67 1.05
CA ARG A 118 7.21 18.96 0.60
C ARG A 118 7.44 19.03 -0.92
N SER A 119 7.34 17.90 -1.63
CA SER A 119 7.43 17.93 -3.09
C SER A 119 6.15 18.51 -3.69
N SER A 120 6.25 19.71 -4.26
CA SER A 120 5.13 20.46 -4.87
C SER A 120 4.28 19.61 -5.85
N ARG A 121 4.94 18.63 -6.50
CA ARG A 121 4.34 17.69 -7.46
C ARG A 121 3.21 16.82 -6.88
N ALA A 122 3.20 16.56 -5.57
CA ALA A 122 2.21 15.70 -4.93
C ALA A 122 0.82 16.37 -4.84
N TRP A 123 0.74 17.70 -4.76
CA TRP A 123 -0.54 18.38 -4.55
C TRP A 123 -1.19 18.92 -5.84
N GLU A 124 -0.46 18.88 -6.98
CA GLU A 124 -0.90 19.43 -8.27
C GLU A 124 -2.13 18.71 -8.86
N LYS A 125 -2.27 17.40 -8.68
CA LYS A 125 -3.32 16.60 -9.37
C LYS A 125 -4.70 16.57 -8.68
N ILE A 126 -4.83 17.04 -7.44
CA ILE A 126 -6.14 17.12 -6.78
C ILE A 126 -6.87 18.39 -7.22
N ARG A 127 -7.72 18.25 -8.25
CA ARG A 127 -8.44 19.35 -8.93
C ARG A 127 -9.34 20.17 -7.98
N PHE A 128 -9.89 19.55 -6.93
CA PHE A 128 -10.80 20.17 -5.96
C PHE A 128 -10.15 21.25 -5.08
N PHE A 129 -8.84 21.15 -4.80
CA PHE A 129 -8.10 22.10 -3.95
C PHE A 129 -7.19 23.05 -4.75
N SER A 130 -7.35 23.15 -6.07
CA SER A 130 -6.34 23.77 -6.96
C SER A 130 -6.23 25.30 -6.91
N TYR A 131 -7.09 25.99 -6.15
CA TYR A 131 -7.17 27.46 -6.16
C TYR A 131 -6.50 28.14 -4.95
N LEU A 132 -6.18 27.41 -3.89
CA LEU A 132 -5.51 27.96 -2.70
C LEU A 132 -4.02 27.55 -2.68
N LYS A 133 -3.14 28.55 -2.52
CA LYS A 133 -1.67 28.50 -2.37
C LYS A 133 -1.21 27.24 -1.58
N LYS A 134 -0.84 26.16 -2.28
CA LYS A 134 -1.23 24.78 -1.93
C LYS A 134 -0.22 23.93 -1.12
N ASP A 135 1.06 24.27 -1.11
CA ASP A 135 2.08 23.38 -0.50
C ASP A 135 2.20 23.58 1.02
N ILE A 136 1.95 24.80 1.49
CA ILE A 136 2.10 25.16 2.91
C ILE A 136 0.81 24.79 3.68
N ILE A 137 -0.35 25.08 3.11
CA ILE A 137 -1.64 24.94 3.81
C ILE A 137 -2.02 23.48 4.02
N GLY A 138 -1.83 22.60 3.03
CA GLY A 138 -2.11 21.16 3.18
C GLY A 138 -1.22 20.49 4.24
N TYR A 139 0.06 20.88 4.28
CA TYR A 139 1.00 20.46 5.32
C TYR A 139 0.59 20.94 6.71
N TRP A 140 0.19 22.21 6.87
CA TRP A 140 -0.26 22.70 8.17
C TRP A 140 -1.59 22.06 8.61
N ILE A 141 -2.54 21.83 7.70
CA ILE A 141 -3.79 21.15 8.02
C ILE A 141 -3.51 19.74 8.52
N THR A 142 -2.65 18.99 7.83
CA THR A 142 -2.31 17.61 8.22
C THR A 142 -1.55 17.58 9.54
N LEU A 143 -0.59 18.50 9.74
CA LEU A 143 0.14 18.63 11.00
C LEU A 143 -0.77 18.99 12.18
N LEU A 144 -1.67 19.96 11.99
CA LEU A 144 -2.66 20.37 13.00
C LEU A 144 -3.67 19.26 13.27
N THR A 145 -4.14 18.57 12.23
CA THR A 145 -5.09 17.46 12.39
C THR A 145 -4.43 16.32 13.16
N LEU A 146 -3.20 15.92 12.80
CA LEU A 146 -2.47 14.86 13.48
C LEU A 146 -2.08 15.23 14.92
N SER A 147 -1.71 16.49 15.17
CA SER A 147 -1.39 16.95 16.52
C SER A 147 -2.64 16.95 17.40
N VAL A 148 -3.75 17.54 16.93
CA VAL A 148 -5.04 17.52 17.63
C VAL A 148 -5.50 16.09 17.85
N GLN A 149 -5.41 15.24 16.84
CA GLN A 149 -5.74 13.82 16.93
C GLN A 149 -4.93 13.10 18.01
N THR A 150 -3.62 13.31 18.05
CA THR A 150 -2.72 12.68 19.04
C THR A 150 -3.07 13.12 20.45
N HIS A 151 -3.36 14.41 20.64
CA HIS A 151 -3.79 14.95 21.92
C HIS A 151 -5.18 14.44 22.32
N ALA A 152 -6.14 14.43 21.39
CA ALA A 152 -7.49 13.92 21.62
C ALA A 152 -7.47 12.43 21.98
N TRP A 153 -6.65 11.63 21.29
CA TRP A 153 -6.44 10.21 21.60
C TRP A 153 -5.81 10.02 22.98
N ARG A 154 -4.69 10.71 23.28
CA ARG A 154 -4.04 10.59 24.59
C ARG A 154 -4.93 11.10 25.73
N LEU A 155 -5.48 12.30 25.61
CA LEU A 155 -6.21 12.97 26.68
C LEU A 155 -7.57 12.33 26.92
N THR A 156 -8.29 11.97 25.86
CA THR A 156 -9.67 11.50 25.99
C THR A 156 -9.70 9.99 26.15
N LEU A 157 -9.06 9.22 25.28
CA LEU A 157 -9.23 7.76 25.31
C LEU A 157 -8.35 7.11 26.38
N LEU A 158 -7.05 7.40 26.46
CA LEU A 158 -6.18 6.70 27.41
C LEU A 158 -6.50 7.05 28.87
N ILE A 159 -6.83 8.32 29.15
CA ILE A 159 -7.23 8.73 30.51
C ILE A 159 -8.58 8.12 30.87
N SER A 160 -9.57 8.14 29.96
CA SER A 160 -10.87 7.53 30.23
C SER A 160 -10.78 6.01 30.42
N VAL A 161 -9.99 5.30 29.60
CA VAL A 161 -9.77 3.85 29.76
C VAL A 161 -9.12 3.54 31.10
N ALA A 162 -8.10 4.30 31.52
CA ALA A 162 -7.44 4.10 32.81
C ALA A 162 -8.38 4.35 34.02
N GLY A 163 -9.41 5.18 33.84
CA GLY A 163 -10.43 5.47 34.85
C GLY A 163 -11.52 4.41 34.97
N ILE A 164 -11.69 3.51 33.99
CA ILE A 164 -12.75 2.51 34.00
C ILE A 164 -12.37 1.32 34.88
N LYS A 165 -13.07 1.17 35.99
CA LYS A 165 -12.89 0.06 36.94
C LYS A 165 -13.96 -1.04 36.82
N MET A 166 -15.05 -0.78 36.08
CA MET A 166 -16.21 -1.66 35.97
C MET A 166 -16.40 -2.12 34.52
N HIS A 167 -16.83 -3.36 34.32
CA HIS A 167 -17.26 -3.87 33.01
C HIS A 167 -16.22 -3.76 31.86
N THR A 168 -14.92 -3.73 32.19
CA THR A 168 -13.80 -3.66 31.24
C THR A 168 -13.82 -4.77 30.18
N TRP A 169 -14.44 -5.91 30.50
CA TRP A 169 -14.59 -7.03 29.56
C TRP A 169 -15.33 -6.66 28.27
N TYR A 170 -16.32 -5.77 28.32
CA TYR A 170 -17.03 -5.32 27.12
C TYR A 170 -16.10 -4.49 26.22
N LEU A 171 -15.30 -3.61 26.81
CA LEU A 171 -14.30 -2.81 26.11
C LEU A 171 -13.23 -3.70 25.47
N LEU A 172 -12.70 -4.68 26.22
CA LEU A 172 -11.76 -5.67 25.69
C LEU A 172 -12.34 -6.49 24.53
N SER A 173 -13.62 -6.85 24.61
CA SER A 173 -14.30 -7.62 23.55
C SER A 173 -14.45 -6.80 22.27
N VAL A 174 -14.84 -5.52 22.39
CA VAL A 174 -14.96 -4.59 21.26
C VAL A 174 -13.61 -4.35 20.58
N ASP A 175 -12.56 -4.15 21.38
CA ASP A 175 -11.20 -3.92 20.90
C ASP A 175 -10.64 -5.15 20.19
N LEU A 176 -10.81 -6.34 20.79
CA LEU A 176 -10.37 -7.61 20.21
C LEU A 176 -11.04 -7.85 18.85
N LEU A 177 -12.36 -7.62 18.76
CA LEU A 177 -13.12 -7.77 17.53
C LEU A 177 -12.58 -6.86 16.41
N GLY A 178 -12.28 -5.60 16.74
CA GLY A 178 -11.73 -4.65 15.78
C GLY A 178 -10.31 -4.99 15.33
N MET A 179 -9.45 -5.38 16.26
CA MET A 179 -8.08 -5.81 15.95
C MET A 179 -8.08 -7.06 15.06
N PHE A 180 -8.96 -8.02 15.33
CA PHE A 180 -9.09 -9.22 14.53
C PHE A 180 -9.55 -8.91 13.10
N GLN A 181 -10.56 -8.05 12.93
CA GLN A 181 -10.98 -7.58 11.61
C GLN A 181 -9.82 -6.94 10.83
N ASN A 182 -9.04 -6.06 11.48
CA ASN A 182 -7.91 -5.41 10.84
C ASN A 182 -6.84 -6.42 10.40
N ALA A 183 -6.55 -7.43 11.21
CA ALA A 183 -5.61 -8.50 10.87
C ALA A 183 -6.09 -9.31 9.66
N LEU A 184 -7.36 -9.74 9.64
CA LEU A 184 -7.93 -10.48 8.51
C LEU A 184 -7.92 -9.67 7.22
N ILE A 185 -8.30 -8.39 7.27
CA ILE A 185 -8.32 -7.51 6.09
C ILE A 185 -6.91 -7.27 5.54
N ALA A 186 -5.90 -7.27 6.42
CA ALA A 186 -4.50 -7.15 6.04
C ALA A 186 -3.96 -8.44 5.38
N GLU A 187 -4.42 -9.61 5.84
CA GLU A 187 -4.00 -10.91 5.32
C GLU A 187 -4.60 -11.24 3.95
N ILE A 188 -5.81 -10.75 3.65
CA ILE A 188 -6.46 -11.00 2.36
C ILE A 188 -5.58 -10.50 1.20
N SER A 189 -5.01 -11.47 0.46
CA SER A 189 -4.25 -11.20 -0.76
C SER A 189 -5.15 -10.53 -1.81
N ARG A 190 -4.61 -9.51 -2.48
CA ARG A 190 -5.37 -8.70 -3.45
C ARG A 190 -4.83 -8.94 -4.83
N ASP A 191 -5.75 -9.17 -5.78
CA ASP A 191 -5.41 -9.24 -7.20
C ASP A 191 -4.68 -7.95 -7.61
N PRO A 192 -3.51 -8.04 -8.28
CA PRO A 192 -2.79 -6.89 -8.83
C PRO A 192 -3.66 -5.91 -9.63
N ARG A 193 -4.72 -6.42 -10.30
CA ARG A 193 -5.70 -5.59 -11.01
C ARG A 193 -6.41 -4.59 -10.10
N LYS A 194 -6.70 -4.96 -8.85
CA LYS A 194 -7.31 -4.08 -7.84
C LYS A 194 -6.34 -3.04 -7.27
N ARG A 195 -5.04 -3.15 -7.58
CA ARG A 195 -4.00 -2.17 -7.21
C ARG A 195 -3.59 -1.28 -8.40
N HIS A 196 -4.41 -1.22 -9.46
CA HIS A 196 -4.09 -0.53 -10.72
C HIS A 196 -2.77 -1.00 -11.36
N LEU A 197 -2.41 -2.27 -11.13
CA LEU A 197 -1.28 -2.93 -11.75
C LEU A 197 -1.81 -4.16 -12.51
N PRO A 198 -2.48 -3.97 -13.66
CA PRO A 198 -2.92 -5.09 -14.48
C PRO A 198 -1.70 -5.76 -15.11
N LEU A 199 -1.07 -6.67 -14.37
CA LEU A 199 0.09 -7.44 -14.80
C LEU A 199 -0.38 -8.76 -15.38
N THR A 200 -0.02 -9.01 -16.64
CA THR A 200 -0.17 -10.32 -17.26
C THR A 200 1.20 -10.99 -17.29
N LYS A 201 1.28 -12.21 -16.79
CA LYS A 201 2.48 -13.03 -16.89
C LYS A 201 2.64 -13.47 -18.34
N ILE A 202 3.68 -12.99 -19.01
CA ILE A 202 3.97 -13.36 -20.39
C ILE A 202 4.82 -14.62 -20.42
N ASP A 203 5.88 -14.63 -19.61
CA ASP A 203 6.88 -15.67 -19.69
C ASP A 203 7.46 -16.04 -18.32
N PHE A 204 8.02 -17.24 -18.25
CA PHE A 204 8.62 -17.82 -17.06
C PHE A 204 9.82 -18.67 -17.43
N ILE A 205 11.01 -18.12 -17.20
CA ILE A 205 12.27 -18.80 -17.48
C ILE A 205 12.80 -19.38 -16.16
N THR A 206 13.00 -20.70 -16.13
CA THR A 206 13.60 -21.38 -14.97
C THR A 206 14.83 -22.15 -15.40
N THR A 207 15.99 -21.73 -14.91
CA THR A 207 17.28 -22.31 -15.28
C THR A 207 18.10 -22.63 -14.05
N THR A 208 18.85 -23.74 -14.09
CA THR A 208 19.72 -24.16 -12.97
C THR A 208 20.94 -23.24 -12.84
N LYS A 209 21.51 -22.80 -13.96
CA LYS A 209 22.60 -21.83 -14.01
C LYS A 209 22.08 -20.42 -14.27
N VAL A 210 22.67 -19.45 -13.58
CA VAL A 210 22.31 -18.02 -13.69
C VAL A 210 22.66 -17.48 -15.06
N MET A 211 23.85 -17.81 -15.58
CA MET A 211 24.32 -17.32 -16.88
C MET A 211 23.41 -17.77 -18.03
N ASP A 212 23.10 -19.07 -18.08
CA ASP A 212 22.18 -19.63 -19.07
C ASP A 212 20.82 -18.94 -19.02
N GLY A 213 20.29 -18.67 -17.82
CA GLY A 213 19.02 -17.94 -17.67
C GLY A 213 19.08 -16.46 -18.11
N LEU A 214 20.24 -15.80 -17.99
CA LEU A 214 20.44 -14.44 -18.52
C LEU A 214 20.57 -14.46 -20.05
N MET A 215 21.23 -15.48 -20.61
CA MET A 215 21.35 -15.67 -22.05
C MET A 215 19.98 -15.96 -22.68
N ASP A 216 19.20 -16.87 -22.10
CA ASP A 216 17.82 -17.16 -22.52
C ASP A 216 16.93 -15.91 -22.45
N LEU A 217 17.12 -15.09 -21.41
CA LEU A 217 16.41 -13.82 -21.28
C LEU A 217 16.80 -12.82 -22.38
N GLU A 218 18.08 -12.71 -22.74
CA GLU A 218 18.55 -11.80 -23.80
C GLU A 218 18.06 -12.26 -25.19
N VAL A 219 18.02 -13.56 -25.44
CA VAL A 219 17.48 -14.14 -26.68
C VAL A 219 15.98 -13.86 -26.81
N THR A 220 15.24 -13.94 -25.69
CA THR A 220 13.78 -13.74 -25.68
C THR A 220 13.42 -12.24 -25.66
N PHE A 221 14.17 -11.44 -24.92
CA PHE A 221 13.98 -10.00 -24.74
C PHE A 221 15.33 -9.29 -24.88
N THR A 222 15.59 -8.75 -26.07
CA THR A 222 16.85 -8.06 -26.40
C THR A 222 17.12 -6.89 -25.44
N GLY A 223 18.31 -6.86 -24.84
CA GLY A 223 18.80 -5.81 -23.95
C GLY A 223 18.54 -6.02 -22.45
N PHE A 224 17.73 -6.99 -22.04
CA PHE A 224 17.39 -7.20 -20.62
C PHE A 224 18.42 -8.04 -19.88
N GLY A 225 18.98 -9.05 -20.53
CA GLY A 225 19.98 -9.93 -19.94
C GLY A 225 21.25 -9.15 -19.62
N ARG A 226 21.70 -8.31 -20.56
CA ARG A 226 22.93 -7.50 -20.41
C ARG A 226 22.90 -6.55 -19.21
N SER A 227 21.75 -5.92 -18.93
CA SER A 227 21.61 -5.01 -17.78
C SER A 227 21.64 -5.73 -16.43
N LEU A 228 21.27 -7.01 -16.39
CA LEU A 228 21.24 -7.80 -15.15
C LEU A 228 22.58 -8.45 -14.81
N ILE A 229 23.52 -8.52 -15.76
CA ILE A 229 24.85 -9.11 -15.53
C ILE A 229 25.54 -8.45 -14.33
N GLY A 230 25.50 -7.11 -14.23
CA GLY A 230 26.17 -6.38 -13.16
C GLY A 230 25.62 -6.69 -11.76
N GLU A 231 24.35 -7.09 -11.66
CA GLU A 231 23.69 -7.44 -10.39
C GLU A 231 24.05 -8.86 -9.92
N PHE A 232 24.24 -9.78 -10.87
CA PHE A 232 24.54 -11.19 -10.60
C PHE A 232 26.03 -11.50 -10.53
N PHE A 233 26.84 -10.78 -11.33
CA PHE A 233 28.27 -10.98 -11.48
C PHE A 233 28.99 -9.65 -11.31
N PRO A 234 29.19 -9.16 -10.07
CA PRO A 234 29.95 -7.94 -9.80
C PRO A 234 31.46 -8.07 -10.06
N GLY A 235 31.94 -9.29 -10.39
CA GLY A 235 33.33 -9.59 -10.74
C GLY A 235 33.54 -9.85 -12.23
N GLU A 236 34.73 -10.30 -12.61
CA GLU A 236 35.03 -10.61 -14.02
C GLU A 236 34.28 -11.85 -14.51
N LEU A 237 33.63 -11.71 -15.68
CA LEU A 237 33.02 -12.82 -16.40
C LEU A 237 34.07 -13.78 -16.94
N LYS A 238 33.73 -15.06 -17.06
CA LYS A 238 34.63 -16.03 -17.70
C LYS A 238 34.82 -15.67 -19.17
N ARG A 239 36.01 -15.95 -19.71
CA ARG A 239 36.37 -15.62 -21.11
C ARG A 239 35.34 -16.10 -22.15
N LYS A 240 34.75 -17.28 -21.93
CA LYS A 240 33.71 -17.85 -22.81
C LYS A 240 32.37 -17.11 -22.73
N GLU A 241 32.02 -16.62 -21.55
CA GLU A 241 30.80 -15.87 -21.33
C GLU A 241 30.96 -14.45 -21.90
N LYS A 242 32.13 -13.83 -21.72
CA LYS A 242 32.46 -12.54 -22.33
C LYS A 242 32.36 -12.55 -23.86
N GLN A 243 32.82 -13.63 -24.51
CA GLN A 243 32.70 -13.80 -25.97
C GLN A 243 31.26 -13.92 -26.49
N TRP A 244 30.31 -14.27 -25.64
CA TRP A 244 28.90 -14.37 -26.03
C TRP A 244 28.17 -13.03 -25.91
N TRP A 245 28.62 -12.17 -24.99
CA TRP A 245 28.03 -10.85 -24.73
C TRP A 245 28.69 -9.69 -25.50
N GLU A 246 29.84 -9.93 -26.14
CA GLU A 246 30.53 -9.03 -27.08
C GLU A 246 29.95 -9.16 -28.49
#